data_AF-A0A356WYL6-F1
#
_entry.id   AF-A0A356WYL6-F1
#
_cell.length_a   1.000
_cell.length_b   1.000
_cell.length_c   1.000
_cell.angle_alpha   90.00
_cell.angle_beta   90.00
_cell.angle_gamma   90.00
#
_symmetry.space_group_name_H-M   'P 1'
#
loop_
_entity.id
_entity.type
_entity.pdbx_description
1 polymer ?
#
loop_
_entity_poly.entity_id
_entity_poly.type
_entity_poly.pdbx_seq_one_letter_code
_entity_poly.pdbx_strand_id
1 'polypeptide(L)'
;MFVLSVLITSEGFAQTLAFPGAEGFGKYTSGGRGGDVYQVTNLNDSGPGSLRFGAEMEGARTIVFNISGTIQLETDLRIRNDSISIFGQTAPGDGIAVSGRST
;
A
#
# COMPACT_ATOMS: atom_id res chain seq x y z
N MET A 1 -55.92 14.41 2.74
CA MET A 1 -54.65 15.00 3.23
C MET A 1 -53.59 13.90 3.19
N PHE A 2 -52.85 13.79 2.09
CA PHE A 2 -51.76 12.82 1.95
C PHE A 2 -50.47 13.47 2.48
N VAL A 3 -49.90 12.91 3.55
CA VAL A 3 -48.61 13.36 4.08
C VAL A 3 -47.53 12.56 3.36
N LEU A 4 -46.76 13.23 2.51
CA LEU A 4 -45.59 12.65 1.85
C LEU A 4 -44.41 12.72 2.85
N SER A 5 -44.05 11.59 3.47
CA SER A 5 -42.86 11.50 4.31
C SER A 5 -41.61 11.35 3.43
N VAL A 6 -40.74 12.36 3.45
CA VAL A 6 -39.40 12.30 2.85
C VAL A 6 -38.45 11.72 3.90
N LEU A 7 -37.91 10.52 3.65
CA LEU A 7 -36.81 9.94 4.42
C LEU A 7 -35.50 10.57 3.94
N ILE A 8 -34.94 11.47 4.75
CA ILE A 8 -33.59 12.01 4.54
C ILE A 8 -32.62 11.06 5.23
N THR A 9 -31.89 10.24 4.47
CA THR A 9 -30.77 9.46 5.01
C THR A 9 -29.55 10.36 5.13
N SER A 10 -29.09 10.62 6.35
CA SER A 10 -27.80 11.28 6.56
C SER A 10 -26.66 10.30 6.28
N GLU A 11 -25.82 10.56 5.28
CA GLU A 11 -24.54 9.86 5.16
C GLU A 11 -23.59 10.37 6.25
N GLY A 12 -23.30 9.53 7.24
CA GLY A 12 -22.27 9.80 8.23
C GLY A 12 -20.89 9.49 7.66
N PHE A 13 -20.04 10.50 7.46
CA PHE A 13 -18.63 10.30 7.12
C PHE A 13 -17.87 9.81 8.36
N ALA A 14 -17.84 8.50 8.58
CA ALA A 14 -16.95 7.88 9.56
C ALA A 14 -15.56 7.66 8.95
N GLN A 15 -14.50 8.03 9.68
CA GLN A 15 -13.13 7.83 9.22
C GLN A 15 -12.82 6.34 9.10
N THR A 16 -12.44 5.89 7.91
CA THR A 16 -12.19 4.46 7.64
C THR A 16 -10.87 4.01 8.25
N LEU A 17 -10.89 2.92 9.00
CA LEU A 17 -9.69 2.30 9.56
C LEU A 17 -8.69 1.89 8.46
N ALA A 18 -7.39 1.90 8.77
CA ALA A 18 -6.32 1.50 7.85
C ALA A 18 -6.51 0.04 7.38
N PHE A 19 -6.85 -0.84 8.32
CA PHE A 19 -7.26 -2.22 8.11
C PHE A 19 -8.26 -2.64 9.23
N PRO A 20 -8.99 -3.76 9.07
CA PRO A 20 -9.92 -4.23 10.10
C PRO A 20 -9.23 -4.43 11.46
N GLY A 21 -9.78 -3.81 12.51
CA GLY A 21 -9.20 -3.89 13.85
C GLY A 21 -7.98 -2.99 14.08
N ALA A 22 -7.70 -2.02 13.20
CA ALA A 22 -6.61 -1.06 13.45
C ALA A 22 -6.88 -0.22 14.72
N GLU A 23 -5.85 -0.09 15.55
CA GLU A 23 -5.87 0.62 16.83
C GLU A 23 -4.74 1.66 16.93
N GLY A 24 -4.77 2.48 17.99
CA GLY A 24 -3.75 3.50 18.24
C GLY A 24 -3.83 4.72 17.31
N PHE A 25 -2.75 5.51 17.27
CA PHE A 25 -2.70 6.80 16.57
C PHE A 25 -2.64 6.67 15.04
N GLY A 26 -2.17 5.54 14.51
CA GLY A 26 -2.09 5.28 13.07
C GLY A 26 -3.33 4.61 12.48
N LYS A 27 -4.37 4.36 13.28
CA LYS A 27 -5.51 3.52 12.87
C LYS A 27 -6.31 4.05 11.68
N TYR A 28 -6.15 5.33 11.33
CA TYR A 28 -6.83 5.95 10.20
C TYR A 28 -5.90 6.33 9.05
N THR A 29 -4.65 5.84 9.05
CA THR A 29 -3.74 6.04 7.92
C THR A 29 -4.36 5.47 6.64
N SER A 30 -4.39 6.28 5.59
CA SER A 30 -4.98 5.91 4.29
C SER A 30 -4.10 4.94 3.50
N GLY A 31 -2.77 5.07 3.62
CA GLY A 31 -1.83 4.31 2.81
C GLY A 31 -2.04 4.56 1.32
N GLY A 32 -1.99 3.51 0.52
CA GLY A 32 -2.20 3.54 -0.94
C GLY A 32 -3.67 3.47 -1.39
N ARG A 33 -4.64 3.68 -0.50
CA ARG A 33 -6.07 3.53 -0.81
C ARG A 33 -6.52 4.44 -1.94
N GLY A 34 -7.24 3.88 -2.91
CA GLY A 34 -7.78 4.61 -4.07
C GLY A 34 -6.74 4.95 -5.14
N GLY A 35 -5.49 4.52 -4.95
CA GLY A 35 -4.40 4.70 -5.90
C GLY A 35 -4.11 3.46 -6.74
N ASP A 36 -2.96 3.48 -7.40
CA ASP A 36 -2.53 2.42 -8.30
C ASP A 36 -2.11 1.15 -7.54
N VAL A 37 -2.27 -0.01 -8.19
CA VAL A 37 -1.68 -1.27 -7.72
C VAL A 37 -0.43 -1.55 -8.54
N TYR A 38 0.73 -1.41 -7.91
CA TYR A 38 2.02 -1.69 -8.54
C TYR A 38 2.50 -3.11 -8.18
N GLN A 39 2.81 -3.90 -9.21
CA GLN A 39 3.22 -5.29 -9.04
C GLN A 39 4.75 -5.42 -9.18
N VAL A 40 5.41 -5.87 -8.12
CA VAL A 40 6.82 -6.26 -8.17
C VAL A 40 6.93 -7.59 -8.90
N THR A 41 7.74 -7.61 -9.96
CA THR A 41 7.88 -8.73 -10.90
C THR A 41 9.33 -9.20 -11.07
N ASN A 42 10.31 -8.51 -10.48
CA ASN A 42 11.70 -8.92 -10.47
C ASN A 42 12.41 -8.54 -9.15
N LEU A 43 13.57 -9.15 -8.88
CA LEU A 43 14.38 -8.95 -7.66
C LEU A 43 15.50 -7.92 -7.85
N ASN A 44 15.53 -7.19 -8.97
CA ASN A 44 16.56 -6.20 -9.22
C ASN A 44 16.42 -5.03 -8.23
N ASP A 45 17.52 -4.36 -7.87
CA ASP A 45 17.45 -3.19 -6.98
C ASP A 45 16.62 -2.05 -7.59
N SER A 46 16.73 -1.81 -8.91
CA SER A 46 16.12 -0.68 -9.59
C SER A 46 15.54 -1.06 -10.97
N GLY A 47 14.80 -0.13 -11.57
CA GLY A 47 14.16 -0.27 -12.87
C GLY A 47 12.73 -0.83 -12.82
N PRO A 48 11.98 -0.76 -13.94
CA PRO A 48 10.59 -1.21 -14.00
C PRO A 48 10.40 -2.64 -13.48
N GLY A 49 9.36 -2.85 -12.68
CA GLY A 49 9.05 -4.12 -12.04
C GLY A 49 9.81 -4.37 -10.73
N SER A 50 10.75 -3.52 -10.32
CA SER A 50 11.42 -3.62 -9.02
C SER A 50 10.61 -2.97 -7.89
N LEU A 51 10.91 -3.35 -6.65
CA LEU A 51 10.36 -2.69 -5.45
C LEU A 51 10.71 -1.20 -5.41
N ARG A 52 11.97 -0.84 -5.70
CA ARG A 52 12.41 0.57 -5.65
C ARG A 52 11.65 1.44 -6.64
N PHE A 53 11.46 0.96 -7.87
CA PHE A 53 10.70 1.70 -8.87
C PHE A 53 9.28 1.99 -8.38
N GLY A 54 8.59 0.99 -7.83
CA GLY A 54 7.27 1.18 -7.22
C GLY A 54 7.30 2.11 -6.01
N ALA A 55 8.32 2.02 -5.16
CA ALA A 55 8.49 2.85 -3.98
C ALA A 55 8.82 4.32 -4.31
N GLU A 56 9.38 4.60 -5.49
CA GLU A 56 9.73 5.94 -5.96
C GLU A 56 8.67 6.56 -6.88
N MET A 57 7.62 5.83 -7.25
CA MET A 57 6.46 6.40 -7.95
C MET A 57 5.80 7.51 -7.11
N GLU A 58 5.19 8.47 -7.80
CA GLU A 58 4.33 9.48 -7.18
C GLU A 58 2.88 9.01 -7.11
N GLY A 59 2.08 9.68 -6.28
CA GLY A 59 0.68 9.34 -6.08
C GLY A 59 0.44 8.17 -5.13
N ALA A 60 -0.83 8.03 -4.73
CA ALA A 60 -1.25 6.93 -3.88
C ALA A 60 -1.01 5.59 -4.58
N ARG A 61 -0.40 4.63 -3.89
CA ARG A 61 -0.08 3.33 -4.49
C ARG A 61 0.03 2.20 -3.49
N THR A 62 -0.43 1.03 -3.91
CA THR A 62 -0.29 -0.23 -3.18
C THR A 62 0.68 -1.13 -3.93
N ILE A 63 1.79 -1.47 -3.29
CA ILE A 63 2.79 -2.40 -3.80
C ILE A 63 2.43 -3.82 -3.36
N VAL A 64 2.35 -4.73 -4.34
CA VAL A 64 2.15 -6.16 -4.16
C VAL A 64 3.27 -6.95 -4.87
N PHE A 65 3.44 -8.22 -4.52
CA PHE A 65 4.54 -9.05 -5.01
C PHE A 65 4.00 -10.26 -5.78
N ASN A 66 4.40 -10.39 -7.05
CA ASN A 66 4.10 -11.58 -7.85
C ASN A 66 5.19 -12.66 -7.75
N ILE A 67 6.29 -12.36 -7.04
CA ILE A 67 7.48 -13.22 -6.95
C ILE A 67 7.96 -13.29 -5.50
N SER A 68 8.69 -14.36 -5.20
CA SER A 68 9.35 -14.61 -3.92
C SER A 68 10.87 -14.48 -4.05
N GLY A 69 11.56 -14.31 -2.93
CA GLY A 69 13.02 -14.29 -2.87
C GLY A 69 13.58 -13.06 -2.16
N THR A 70 14.86 -12.80 -2.38
CA THR A 70 15.59 -11.73 -1.70
C THR A 70 15.96 -10.62 -2.68
N ILE A 71 15.53 -9.39 -2.37
CA ILE A 71 15.94 -8.18 -3.07
C ILE A 71 17.22 -7.68 -2.41
N GLN A 72 18.32 -7.72 -3.16
CA GLN A 72 19.61 -7.22 -2.69
C GLN A 72 19.72 -5.73 -3.02
N LEU A 73 19.62 -4.88 -2.00
CA LEU A 73 19.70 -3.43 -2.20
C LEU A 73 21.14 -2.96 -2.46
N GLU A 74 21.30 -2.05 -3.41
CA GLU A 74 22.60 -1.40 -3.69
C GLU A 74 22.80 -0.15 -2.81
N THR A 75 21.70 0.59 -2.58
CA THR A 75 21.62 1.79 -1.72
C THR A 75 20.42 1.71 -0.79
N ASP A 76 20.33 2.59 0.21
CA ASP A 76 19.14 2.64 1.09
C ASP A 76 17.85 2.78 0.27
N LEU A 77 16.84 1.99 0.60
CA LEU A 77 15.50 2.14 0.06
C LEU A 77 14.73 3.15 0.92
N ARG A 78 14.63 4.40 0.47
CA ARG A 78 13.91 5.45 1.21
C ARG A 78 12.58 5.76 0.56
N ILE A 79 11.51 5.68 1.34
CA ILE A 79 10.18 6.13 0.91
C ILE A 79 10.15 7.66 0.95
N ARG A 80 10.31 8.30 -0.21
CA ARG A 80 10.29 9.76 -0.35
C ARG A 80 8.91 10.32 -0.70
N ASN A 81 8.09 9.51 -1.37
CA ASN A 81 6.73 9.89 -1.77
C ASN A 81 5.73 9.21 -0.84
N ASP A 82 4.77 9.99 -0.37
CA ASP A 82 3.77 9.58 0.61
C ASP A 82 2.75 8.58 0.04
N SER A 83 1.70 8.31 0.82
CA SER A 83 0.49 7.58 0.38
C SER A 83 0.78 6.19 -0.21
N ILE A 84 1.64 5.43 0.46
CA ILE A 84 2.05 4.08 0.03
C ILE A 84 1.58 3.00 1.00
N SER A 85 1.20 1.85 0.46
CA SER A 85 1.06 0.59 1.19
C SER A 85 1.94 -0.48 0.54
N ILE A 86 2.68 -1.25 1.33
CA ILE A 86 3.53 -2.35 0.83
C ILE A 86 3.06 -3.64 1.48
N PHE A 87 2.48 -4.54 0.69
CA PHE A 87 1.87 -5.77 1.17
C PHE A 87 2.76 -6.98 0.89
N GLY A 88 3.80 -7.15 1.72
CA GLY A 88 4.74 -8.28 1.64
C GLY A 88 4.07 -9.66 1.71
N GLN A 89 2.90 -9.77 2.37
CA GLN A 89 2.13 -11.01 2.47
C GLN A 89 1.57 -11.51 1.13
N THR A 90 1.61 -10.69 0.08
CA THR A 90 1.20 -11.11 -1.27
C THR A 90 2.25 -11.94 -1.99
N ALA A 91 3.50 -11.92 -1.52
CA ALA A 91 4.58 -12.71 -2.11
C ALA A 91 4.26 -14.22 -2.01
N PRO A 92 4.47 -14.99 -3.08
CA PRO A 92 4.26 -16.44 -3.07
C PRO A 92 5.30 -17.18 -2.22
N GLY A 93 5.06 -18.47 -1.98
CA GLY A 93 6.04 -19.41 -1.40
C GLY A 93 6.62 -18.94 -0.07
N ASP A 94 7.95 -18.93 0.04
CA ASP A 94 8.69 -18.56 1.25
C ASP A 94 8.68 -17.04 1.53
N GLY A 95 8.02 -16.25 0.68
CA GLY A 95 7.84 -14.81 0.85
C GLY A 95 8.93 -13.96 0.19
N ILE A 96 9.02 -12.71 0.65
CA ILE A 96 9.98 -11.72 0.15
C ILE A 96 10.87 -11.23 1.30
N ALA A 97 12.16 -11.07 1.02
CA ALA A 97 13.13 -10.48 1.93
C ALA A 97 13.84 -9.30 1.24
N VAL A 98 14.29 -8.33 2.04
CA VAL A 98 15.13 -7.22 1.60
C VAL A 98 16.43 -7.27 2.40
N SER A 99 17.58 -7.18 1.73
CA SER A 99 18.89 -7.31 2.38
C SER A 99 19.93 -6.33 1.82
N GLY A 100 21.06 -6.22 2.53
CA GLY A 100 22.24 -5.46 2.11
C GLY A 100 22.28 -4.02 2.60
N ARG A 101 21.16 -3.29 2.54
CA ARG A 101 21.06 -1.87 2.94
C ARG A 101 19.84 -1.63 3.81
N SER A 102 19.74 -0.42 4.37
CA SER A 102 18.57 -0.03 5.17
C SER A 102 17.35 0.18 4.26
N THR A 103 16.19 -0.22 4.78
CA THR A 103 14.86 0.20 4.32
C THR A 103 14.30 1.26 5.25
#